data_AF-A0A5M6D6B8-F1
#
_entry.id   AF-A0A5M6D6B8-F1
#
_cell.length_a   1.000
_cell.length_b   1.000
_cell.length_c   1.000
_cell.angle_alpha   90.00
_cell.angle_beta   90.00
_cell.angle_gamma   90.00
#
_symmetry.space_group_name_H-M   'P 1'
#
loop_
_entity.id
_entity.type
_entity.pdbx_description
1 polymer ?
#
loop_
_entity_poly.entity_id
_entity_poly.type
_entity_poly.pdbx_seq_one_letter_code
_entity_poly.pdbx_strand_id
1 'polypeptide(L)'
;MRLSSSSSKPRMRPTCRRRKPETGFALMSRPRNRSDAYQHPQRRQRLRQAWKESHGNWLLGFAAAIFVAGMFIIWTQPESQDETSLELLPVSEGSAGRPSLPENVLIVRVSTSRTNATGPIRIAIYDSKESFGNSDRAVLKDSLIPVNGFVAWEIDLGMLPEKFAIAAYHDLDDNGVLNRALFNAPVEPYGFSNNARSIVGPPTYEETIVSRPTESKEMEIRVY
;
A
#
# COMPACT_ATOMS: atom_id res chain seq x y z
N MET A 1 61.70 -29.23 54.94
CA MET A 1 61.84 -28.98 56.40
C MET A 1 61.45 -27.53 56.68
N ARG A 2 60.72 -27.27 57.79
CA ARG A 2 60.46 -25.92 58.37
C ARG A 2 59.65 -24.92 57.50
N LEU A 3 58.93 -23.92 58.03
CA LEU A 3 58.12 -23.79 59.27
C LEU A 3 57.34 -22.47 59.20
N SER A 4 56.01 -22.47 59.45
CA SER A 4 55.23 -21.31 59.98
C SER A 4 55.21 -20.00 59.12
N SER A 5 54.52 -18.90 59.50
CA SER A 5 53.13 -18.69 59.96
C SER A 5 52.81 -17.16 59.96
N SER A 6 51.63 -16.77 60.47
CA SER A 6 51.31 -15.45 61.06
C SER A 6 51.20 -14.20 60.17
N SER A 7 49.94 -13.84 59.88
CA SER A 7 49.27 -12.61 60.36
C SER A 7 50.12 -11.38 60.77
N SER A 8 49.77 -10.19 60.23
CA SER A 8 49.46 -9.00 61.04
C SER A 8 48.73 -7.89 60.23
N LYS A 9 48.28 -6.82 60.90
CA LYS A 9 47.29 -5.82 60.41
C LYS A 9 47.95 -4.53 59.86
N PRO A 10 47.27 -3.77 58.97
CA PRO A 10 47.70 -2.42 58.58
C PRO A 10 47.58 -1.39 59.73
N ARG A 11 48.41 -0.34 59.71
CA ARG A 11 48.41 0.79 60.66
C ARG A 11 47.47 1.93 60.23
N MET A 12 47.01 2.72 61.21
CA MET A 12 46.09 3.86 61.06
C MET A 12 46.76 5.24 61.31
N ARG A 13 45.99 6.31 61.00
CA ARG A 13 45.93 7.68 61.62
C ARG A 13 46.61 8.82 60.81
N PRO A 14 46.22 10.12 60.99
CA PRO A 14 44.95 10.73 61.51
C PRO A 14 44.39 11.76 60.45
N THR A 15 43.69 12.90 60.64
CA THR A 15 43.13 13.71 61.77
C THR A 15 42.02 14.69 61.27
N CYS A 16 41.01 15.02 62.10
CA CYS A 16 40.21 16.29 62.08
C CYS A 16 39.34 16.65 60.82
N ARG A 17 38.27 17.47 60.89
CA ARG A 17 37.47 18.12 61.98
C ARG A 17 36.02 18.33 61.42
N ARG A 18 34.93 17.90 62.09
CA ARG A 18 34.03 18.69 62.99
C ARG A 18 33.48 20.01 62.35
N ARG A 19 32.18 20.35 62.39
CA ARG A 19 31.09 20.01 63.35
C ARG A 19 29.67 20.03 62.72
N LYS A 20 28.66 19.46 63.42
CA LYS A 20 27.24 19.90 63.39
C LYS A 20 27.07 21.20 64.23
N PRO A 21 25.90 21.88 64.19
CA PRO A 21 24.93 21.63 65.26
C PRO A 21 23.47 21.44 64.78
N GLU A 22 22.64 20.85 65.64
CA GLU A 22 21.16 21.00 65.61
C GLU A 22 20.79 22.41 66.17
N THR A 23 19.60 22.98 66.00
CA THR A 23 18.30 22.58 66.58
C THR A 23 17.24 23.60 66.12
N GLY A 24 15.94 23.31 66.23
CA GLY A 24 14.90 24.37 66.26
C GLY A 24 13.61 24.05 65.50
N PHE A 25 12.60 23.57 66.21
CA PHE A 25 11.24 23.42 65.70
C PHE A 25 10.38 24.59 66.21
N ALA A 26 9.76 25.35 65.31
CA ALA A 26 8.90 26.48 65.68
C ALA A 26 7.73 26.63 64.69
N LEU A 27 6.49 26.63 65.20
CA LEU A 27 5.31 27.00 64.41
C LEU A 27 5.19 28.52 64.33
N MET A 28 5.02 29.05 63.12
CA MET A 28 4.44 30.37 62.86
C MET A 28 3.67 30.35 61.53
N SER A 29 2.74 31.28 61.32
CA SER A 29 1.60 31.04 60.43
C SER A 29 1.17 32.22 59.55
N ARG A 30 0.47 31.87 58.45
CA ARG A 30 -0.19 32.76 57.45
C ARG A 30 0.78 33.48 56.49
N PRO A 31 0.30 34.00 55.32
CA PRO A 31 -1.03 33.85 54.71
C PRO A 31 -1.01 33.08 53.37
N ARG A 32 -2.19 32.61 52.92
CA ARG A 32 -2.40 32.01 51.59
C ARG A 32 -2.92 33.09 50.64
N ASN A 33 -2.04 33.76 49.88
CA ASN A 33 -2.47 34.74 48.89
C ASN A 33 -3.16 34.05 47.70
N ARG A 34 -4.21 34.66 47.13
CA ARG A 34 -5.11 34.02 46.14
C ARG A 34 -5.73 35.04 45.18
N SER A 35 -4.89 35.79 44.46
CA SER A 35 -5.31 36.93 43.61
C SER A 35 -4.99 36.82 42.11
N ASP A 36 -4.18 35.86 41.67
CA ASP A 36 -3.68 35.82 40.27
C ASP A 36 -4.63 35.13 39.27
N ALA A 37 -5.85 34.78 39.70
CA ALA A 37 -6.80 33.99 38.91
C ALA A 37 -7.73 34.79 37.99
N TYR A 38 -7.62 36.13 37.95
CA TYR A 38 -8.60 37.02 37.30
C TYR A 38 -8.01 37.99 36.25
N GLN A 39 -7.10 37.51 35.41
CA GLN A 39 -6.79 38.16 34.13
C GLN A 39 -6.93 37.23 32.93
N HIS A 40 -7.15 37.83 31.75
CA HIS A 40 -7.11 37.23 30.41
C HIS A 40 -8.30 36.40 29.86
N PRO A 41 -9.56 36.89 29.88
CA PRO A 41 -10.52 36.52 28.84
C PRO A 41 -10.04 37.00 27.44
N GLN A 42 -9.52 38.23 27.36
CA GLN A 42 -9.12 38.88 26.10
C GLN A 42 -7.95 38.18 25.36
N ARG A 43 -7.03 37.50 26.07
CA ARG A 43 -5.89 36.81 25.44
C ARG A 43 -6.34 35.64 24.55
N ARG A 44 -7.43 34.95 24.92
CA ARG A 44 -8.00 33.85 24.11
C ARG A 44 -8.72 34.35 22.85
N GLN A 45 -9.29 35.56 22.89
CA GLN A 45 -9.94 36.17 21.71
C GLN A 45 -8.90 36.60 20.67
N ARG A 46 -7.84 37.32 21.08
CA ARG A 46 -6.75 37.73 20.17
C ARG A 46 -6.09 36.54 19.46
N LEU A 47 -5.87 35.42 20.16
CA LEU A 47 -5.32 34.20 19.54
C LEU A 47 -6.24 33.58 18.48
N ARG A 48 -7.57 33.63 18.68
CA ARG A 48 -8.55 33.15 17.69
C ARG A 48 -8.64 34.05 16.45
N GLN A 49 -8.49 35.37 16.62
CA GLN A 49 -8.45 36.32 15.51
C GLN A 49 -7.17 36.15 14.68
N ALA A 50 -6.00 36.19 15.33
CA ALA A 50 -4.70 36.05 14.68
C ALA A 50 -4.54 34.73 13.90
N TRP A 51 -5.10 33.62 14.36
CA TRP A 51 -5.10 32.35 13.62
C TRP A 51 -5.98 32.41 12.35
N LYS A 52 -7.17 33.01 12.45
CA LYS A 52 -8.09 33.18 11.32
C LYS A 52 -7.50 34.08 10.22
N GLU A 53 -6.81 35.15 10.63
CA GLU A 53 -6.20 36.15 9.74
C GLU A 53 -4.94 35.62 9.02
N SER A 54 -4.13 34.78 9.68
CA SER A 54 -2.83 34.34 9.13
C SER A 54 -2.83 33.03 8.36
N HIS A 55 -3.82 32.13 8.56
CA HIS A 55 -3.81 30.79 7.94
C HIS A 55 -4.95 30.57 6.94
N GLY A 56 -6.12 31.19 7.13
CA GLY A 56 -7.29 30.95 6.27
C GLY A 56 -7.11 31.48 4.84
N ASN A 57 -6.63 32.71 4.69
CA ASN A 57 -6.50 33.37 3.38
C ASN A 57 -5.44 32.70 2.49
N TRP A 58 -4.34 32.18 3.07
CA TRP A 58 -3.30 31.47 2.31
C TRP A 58 -3.79 30.14 1.75
N LEU A 59 -4.56 29.37 2.52
CA LEU A 59 -5.17 28.12 2.04
C LEU A 59 -6.17 28.38 0.91
N LEU A 60 -7.00 29.42 1.05
CA LEU A 60 -7.99 29.79 0.03
C LEU A 60 -7.32 30.29 -1.25
N GLY A 61 -6.25 31.09 -1.14
CA GLY A 61 -5.44 31.54 -2.29
C GLY A 61 -4.75 30.39 -3.02
N PHE A 62 -4.20 29.41 -2.28
CA PHE A 62 -3.60 28.21 -2.86
C PHE A 62 -4.62 27.33 -3.60
N ALA A 63 -5.81 27.12 -3.00
CA ALA A 63 -6.89 26.38 -3.66
C ALA A 63 -7.39 27.08 -4.94
N ALA A 64 -7.52 28.41 -4.91
CA ALA A 64 -7.88 29.19 -6.10
C ALA A 64 -6.80 29.11 -7.20
N ALA A 65 -5.52 29.15 -6.85
CA ALA A 65 -4.42 29.02 -7.80
C ALA A 65 -4.41 27.66 -8.51
N ILE A 66 -4.66 26.55 -7.80
CA ILE A 66 -4.81 25.22 -8.40
C ILE A 66 -6.02 25.18 -9.35
N PHE A 67 -7.16 25.77 -8.95
CA PHE A 67 -8.35 25.77 -9.79
C PHE A 67 -8.16 26.57 -11.09
N VAL A 68 -7.50 27.73 -11.02
CA VAL A 68 -7.14 28.54 -12.20
C VAL A 68 -6.15 27.82 -13.10
N ALA A 69 -5.12 27.16 -12.54
CA ALA A 69 -4.18 26.35 -13.31
C ALA A 69 -4.87 25.16 -14.01
N GLY A 70 -5.78 24.47 -13.32
CA GLY A 70 -6.57 23.38 -13.89
C GLY A 70 -7.51 23.85 -15.01
N MET A 71 -8.23 24.96 -14.81
CA MET A 71 -9.03 25.57 -15.88
C MET A 71 -8.17 26.01 -17.07
N PHE A 72 -6.98 26.57 -16.85
CA PHE A 72 -6.09 26.97 -17.94
C PHE A 72 -5.62 25.74 -18.74
N ILE A 73 -5.23 24.65 -18.08
CA ILE A 73 -4.85 23.40 -18.77
C ILE A 73 -6.01 22.86 -19.63
N ILE A 74 -7.24 22.85 -19.11
CA ILE A 74 -8.43 22.43 -19.87
C ILE A 74 -8.69 23.36 -21.06
N TRP A 75 -8.54 24.68 -20.87
CA TRP A 75 -8.76 25.69 -21.91
C TRP A 75 -7.65 25.75 -22.97
N THR A 76 -6.47 25.19 -22.69
CA THR A 76 -5.36 25.07 -23.64
C THR A 76 -5.13 23.64 -24.16
N GLN A 77 -6.06 22.71 -23.97
CA GLN A 77 -6.04 21.47 -24.76
C GLN A 77 -6.41 21.82 -26.21
N PRO A 78 -5.55 21.57 -27.21
CA PRO A 78 -6.01 21.58 -28.58
C PRO A 78 -7.02 20.44 -28.75
N GLU A 79 -8.18 20.72 -29.33
CA GLU A 79 -9.17 19.69 -29.62
C GLU A 79 -8.60 18.73 -30.67
N SER A 80 -8.28 17.50 -30.25
CA SER A 80 -7.48 16.55 -31.04
C SER A 80 -8.30 15.90 -32.14
N GLN A 81 -8.58 16.65 -33.20
CA GLN A 81 -9.03 16.11 -34.47
C GLN A 81 -7.86 15.43 -35.19
N ASP A 82 -7.45 14.27 -34.66
CA ASP A 82 -6.70 13.25 -35.42
C ASP A 82 -7.63 12.55 -36.42
N GLU A 83 -8.40 13.34 -37.17
CA GLU A 83 -9.20 12.96 -38.35
C GLU A 83 -8.25 12.60 -39.50
N THR A 84 -7.44 11.57 -39.26
CA THR A 84 -6.49 11.01 -40.22
C THR A 84 -7.30 10.29 -41.29
N SER A 85 -7.76 11.08 -42.26
CA SER A 85 -8.52 10.65 -43.43
C SER A 85 -7.61 9.82 -44.36
N LEU A 86 -7.29 8.60 -43.93
CA LEU A 86 -6.64 7.60 -44.76
C LEU A 86 -7.59 7.24 -45.89
N GLU A 87 -7.15 7.44 -47.12
CA GLU A 87 -7.88 6.96 -48.30
C GLU A 87 -8.11 5.45 -48.17
N LEU A 88 -9.37 5.03 -48.29
CA LEU A 88 -9.76 3.63 -48.29
C LEU A 88 -9.32 2.96 -49.60
N LEU A 89 -8.02 2.68 -49.71
CA LEU A 89 -7.53 1.61 -50.57
C LEU A 89 -8.28 0.34 -50.18
N PRO A 90 -8.95 -0.36 -51.11
CA PRO A 90 -9.64 -1.59 -50.79
C PRO A 90 -8.60 -2.63 -50.35
N VAL A 91 -8.54 -2.87 -49.04
CA VAL A 91 -7.79 -3.99 -48.47
C VAL A 91 -8.45 -5.26 -48.99
N SER A 92 -7.84 -5.81 -50.04
CA SER A 92 -8.11 -7.17 -50.50
C SER A 92 -8.10 -8.09 -49.29
N GLU A 93 -9.19 -8.84 -49.08
CA GLU A 93 -9.31 -9.82 -48.00
C GLU A 93 -8.48 -11.08 -48.29
N GLY A 94 -7.19 -10.87 -48.56
CA GLY A 94 -6.18 -11.90 -48.51
C GLY A 94 -6.11 -12.43 -47.08
N SER A 95 -6.65 -13.64 -46.88
CA SER A 95 -6.72 -14.33 -45.59
C SER A 95 -5.33 -14.75 -45.10
N ALA A 96 -4.53 -13.76 -44.69
CA ALA A 96 -3.40 -13.94 -43.80
C ALA A 96 -3.98 -14.30 -42.43
N GLY A 97 -4.12 -15.59 -42.18
CA GLY A 97 -4.85 -16.11 -41.01
C GLY A 97 -4.37 -15.47 -39.72
N ARG A 98 -5.26 -14.69 -39.08
CA ARG A 98 -5.14 -14.43 -37.64
C ARG A 98 -5.07 -15.80 -36.95
N PRO A 99 -4.19 -16.01 -35.97
CA PRO A 99 -4.23 -17.22 -35.18
C PRO A 99 -5.61 -17.30 -34.51
N SER A 100 -6.43 -18.24 -34.97
CA SER A 100 -7.67 -18.59 -34.28
C SER A 100 -7.30 -19.08 -32.89
N LEU A 101 -7.99 -18.58 -31.86
CA LEU A 101 -7.89 -19.15 -30.52
C LEU A 101 -8.18 -20.65 -30.60
N PRO A 102 -7.50 -21.51 -29.82
CA PRO A 102 -7.86 -22.93 -29.72
C PRO A 102 -9.34 -23.07 -29.35
N GLU A 103 -10.02 -24.12 -29.82
CA GLU A 103 -11.42 -24.35 -29.45
C GLU A 103 -11.53 -24.73 -27.96
N ASN A 104 -12.58 -24.24 -27.29
CA ASN A 104 -12.87 -24.50 -25.88
C ASN A 104 -11.82 -24.04 -24.85
N VAL A 105 -11.11 -22.91 -25.06
CA VAL A 105 -10.13 -22.39 -24.07
C VAL A 105 -10.36 -20.93 -23.63
N LEU A 106 -10.07 -20.66 -22.36
CA LEU A 106 -9.82 -19.32 -21.83
C LEU A 106 -8.32 -19.04 -21.85
N ILE A 107 -7.89 -17.98 -22.54
CA ILE A 107 -6.54 -17.44 -22.42
C ILE A 107 -6.56 -16.30 -21.41
N VAL A 108 -5.91 -16.50 -20.26
CA VAL A 108 -5.72 -15.48 -19.23
C VAL A 108 -4.38 -14.80 -19.48
N ARG A 109 -4.41 -13.61 -20.07
CA ARG A 109 -3.21 -12.80 -20.32
C ARG A 109 -2.97 -11.87 -19.14
N VAL A 110 -1.87 -12.08 -18.40
CA VAL A 110 -1.53 -11.24 -17.25
C VAL A 110 -0.37 -10.32 -17.61
N SER A 111 -0.59 -9.00 -17.56
CA SER A 111 0.45 -7.98 -17.80
C SER A 111 0.90 -7.34 -16.48
N THR A 112 2.20 -7.05 -16.32
CA THR A 112 2.78 -6.54 -15.07
C THR A 112 3.48 -5.18 -15.22
N SER A 113 3.33 -4.32 -14.21
CA SER A 113 4.07 -3.06 -14.06
C SER A 113 5.60 -3.25 -13.97
N ARG A 114 6.06 -4.42 -13.52
CA ARG A 114 7.48 -4.75 -13.31
C ARG A 114 8.04 -5.53 -14.49
N THR A 115 8.04 -4.91 -15.67
CA THR A 115 8.45 -5.52 -16.95
C THR A 115 9.86 -6.11 -16.97
N ASN A 116 10.74 -5.63 -16.08
CA ASN A 116 12.15 -6.01 -16.00
C ASN A 116 12.45 -6.95 -14.81
N ALA A 117 11.44 -7.37 -14.05
CA ALA A 117 11.62 -8.35 -12.98
C ALA A 117 11.52 -9.79 -13.53
N THR A 118 12.29 -10.69 -12.93
CA THR A 118 12.46 -12.09 -13.39
C THR A 118 11.70 -13.11 -12.55
N GLY A 119 10.97 -12.66 -11.52
CA GLY A 119 10.19 -13.53 -10.65
C GLY A 119 8.91 -14.03 -11.32
N PRO A 120 8.31 -15.14 -10.86
CA PRO A 120 7.12 -15.70 -11.49
C PRO A 120 5.87 -14.87 -11.21
N ILE A 121 5.01 -14.75 -12.22
CA ILE A 121 3.61 -14.37 -12.02
C ILE A 121 2.84 -15.62 -11.60
N ARG A 122 2.40 -15.65 -10.34
CA ARG A 122 1.57 -16.73 -9.81
C ARG A 122 0.10 -16.38 -9.98
N ILE A 123 -0.67 -17.30 -10.54
CA ILE A 123 -2.08 -17.13 -10.89
C ILE A 123 -2.90 -18.20 -10.17
N ALA A 124 -4.06 -17.83 -9.63
CA ALA A 124 -4.94 -18.74 -8.90
C ALA A 124 -6.43 -18.45 -9.20
N ILE A 125 -7.22 -19.50 -9.35
CA ILE A 125 -8.65 -19.47 -9.66
C ILE A 125 -9.46 -19.99 -8.46
N TYR A 126 -10.52 -19.26 -8.11
CA TYR A 126 -11.37 -19.48 -6.95
C TYR A 126 -12.83 -19.57 -7.36
N ASP A 127 -13.55 -20.53 -6.80
CA ASP A 127 -14.97 -20.81 -7.00
C ASP A 127 -15.89 -20.15 -5.96
N SER A 128 -15.33 -19.78 -4.80
CA SER A 128 -16.07 -19.39 -3.61
C SER A 128 -15.43 -18.20 -2.89
N LYS A 129 -16.24 -17.49 -2.09
CA LYS A 129 -15.79 -16.36 -1.28
C LYS A 129 -14.88 -16.80 -0.13
N GLU A 130 -15.03 -18.04 0.32
CA GLU A 130 -14.30 -18.66 1.42
C GLU A 130 -12.94 -19.24 0.96
N SER A 131 -12.80 -19.56 -0.32
CA SER A 131 -11.53 -19.95 -0.95
C SER A 131 -10.72 -18.74 -1.43
N PHE A 132 -11.39 -17.67 -1.88
CA PHE A 132 -10.78 -16.46 -2.42
C PHE A 132 -9.69 -15.84 -1.53
N GLY A 133 -8.51 -15.60 -2.13
CA GLY A 133 -7.35 -15.02 -1.43
C GLY A 133 -6.53 -16.00 -0.58
N ASN A 134 -6.86 -17.29 -0.58
CA ASN A 134 -6.06 -18.36 0.03
C ASN A 134 -5.58 -19.36 -1.03
N SER A 135 -4.31 -19.29 -1.42
CA SER A 135 -3.68 -20.10 -2.47
C SER A 135 -3.74 -21.62 -2.26
N ASP A 136 -4.01 -22.10 -1.05
CA ASP A 136 -4.17 -23.53 -0.75
C ASP A 136 -5.62 -24.02 -0.92
N ARG A 137 -6.55 -23.09 -1.15
CA ARG A 137 -7.96 -23.35 -1.47
C ARG A 137 -8.32 -23.02 -2.93
N ALA A 138 -7.35 -22.61 -3.75
CA ALA A 138 -7.56 -22.38 -5.18
C ALA A 138 -7.90 -23.70 -5.91
N VAL A 139 -8.86 -23.64 -6.84
CA VAL A 139 -9.30 -24.79 -7.66
C VAL A 139 -8.26 -25.13 -8.73
N LEU A 140 -7.68 -24.09 -9.35
CA LEU A 140 -6.56 -24.17 -10.28
C LEU A 140 -5.53 -23.11 -9.89
N LYS A 141 -4.24 -23.43 -10.02
CA LYS A 141 -3.14 -22.46 -9.84
C LYS A 141 -1.94 -22.83 -10.69
N ASP A 142 -1.20 -21.81 -11.14
CA ASP A 142 0.01 -21.93 -11.96
C ASP A 142 1.02 -20.81 -11.64
N SER A 143 2.25 -20.94 -12.12
CA SER A 143 3.39 -20.09 -11.78
C SER A 143 4.26 -19.86 -13.02
N LEU A 144 3.96 -18.80 -13.76
CA LEU A 144 4.50 -18.54 -15.09
C LEU A 144 5.57 -17.44 -15.08
N ILE A 145 6.68 -17.62 -15.80
CA ILE A 145 7.75 -16.62 -15.90
C ILE A 145 7.36 -15.54 -16.92
N PRO A 146 7.33 -14.25 -16.56
CA PRO A 146 6.96 -13.17 -17.47
C PRO A 146 8.00 -12.95 -18.57
N VAL A 147 7.52 -12.82 -19.81
CA VAL A 147 8.31 -12.45 -20.98
C VAL A 147 7.83 -11.08 -21.46
N ASN A 148 8.75 -10.12 -21.59
CA ASN A 148 8.44 -8.74 -21.97
C ASN A 148 7.31 -8.09 -21.12
N GLY A 149 7.23 -8.43 -19.84
CA GLY A 149 6.22 -7.90 -18.92
C GLY A 149 4.82 -8.51 -19.02
N PHE A 150 4.65 -9.68 -19.64
CA PHE A 150 3.39 -10.44 -19.58
C PHE A 150 3.59 -11.96 -19.54
N VAL A 151 2.54 -12.67 -19.11
CA VAL A 151 2.35 -14.11 -19.28
C VAL A 151 1.00 -14.37 -19.96
N ALA A 152 0.84 -15.55 -20.56
CA ALA A 152 -0.44 -16.04 -21.03
C ALA A 152 -0.64 -17.47 -20.48
N TRP A 153 -1.80 -17.73 -19.88
CA TRP A 153 -2.18 -19.04 -19.37
C TRP A 153 -3.38 -19.55 -20.14
N GLU A 154 -3.25 -20.71 -20.78
CA GLU A 154 -4.33 -21.36 -21.54
C GLU A 154 -5.02 -22.40 -20.65
N ILE A 155 -6.35 -22.34 -20.58
CA ILE A 155 -7.15 -23.17 -19.67
C ILE A 155 -8.37 -23.70 -20.42
N ASP A 156 -8.57 -25.02 -20.44
CA ASP A 156 -9.78 -25.64 -20.98
C ASP A 156 -11.04 -25.20 -20.20
N LEU A 157 -12.10 -24.83 -20.91
CA LEU A 157 -13.33 -24.31 -20.29
C LEU A 157 -14.07 -25.39 -19.46
N GLY A 158 -13.88 -26.67 -19.76
CA GLY A 158 -14.40 -27.78 -18.97
C GLY A 158 -13.78 -27.86 -17.57
N MET A 159 -12.54 -27.38 -17.39
CA MET A 159 -11.86 -27.31 -16.09
C MET A 159 -12.31 -26.11 -15.23
N LEU A 160 -12.95 -25.10 -15.82
CA LEU A 160 -13.38 -23.90 -15.10
C LEU A 160 -14.75 -24.09 -14.40
N PRO A 161 -14.91 -23.62 -13.15
CA PRO A 161 -16.22 -23.48 -12.51
C PRO A 161 -17.16 -22.57 -13.33
N GLU A 162 -18.48 -22.72 -13.18
CA GLU A 162 -19.45 -21.86 -13.89
C GLU A 162 -19.29 -20.36 -13.59
N LYS A 163 -18.87 -20.05 -12.36
CA LYS A 163 -18.48 -18.72 -11.91
C LYS A 163 -17.21 -18.83 -11.09
N PHE A 164 -16.25 -17.97 -11.34
CA PHE A 164 -14.97 -17.96 -10.65
C PHE A 164 -14.42 -16.54 -10.53
N ALA A 165 -13.44 -16.35 -9.65
CA ALA A 165 -12.55 -15.19 -9.67
C ALA A 165 -11.10 -15.65 -9.89
N ILE A 166 -10.31 -14.84 -10.58
CA ILE A 166 -8.87 -15.03 -10.72
C ILE A 166 -8.17 -13.96 -9.88
N ALA A 167 -7.16 -14.39 -9.12
CA ALA A 167 -6.15 -13.49 -8.55
C ALA A 167 -4.79 -13.81 -9.17
N ALA A 168 -3.99 -12.79 -9.45
CA ALA A 168 -2.62 -12.92 -9.92
C ALA A 168 -1.69 -11.97 -9.15
N TYR A 169 -0.46 -12.41 -8.88
CA TYR A 169 0.57 -11.54 -8.33
C TYR A 169 1.94 -11.86 -8.94
N HIS A 170 2.79 -10.85 -9.01
CA HIS A 170 4.19 -11.00 -9.42
C HIS A 170 5.01 -11.21 -8.15
N ASP A 171 5.35 -12.47 -7.88
CA ASP A 171 6.24 -12.85 -6.79
C ASP A 171 7.66 -12.40 -7.16
N LEU A 172 8.23 -11.44 -6.41
CA LEU A 172 9.47 -10.76 -6.79
C LEU A 172 10.72 -11.37 -6.14
N ASP A 173 10.57 -12.22 -5.13
CA ASP A 173 11.66 -12.92 -4.44
C ASP A 173 11.61 -14.46 -4.59
N ASP A 174 10.62 -14.98 -5.34
CA ASP A 174 10.31 -16.39 -5.58
C ASP A 174 10.03 -17.18 -4.29
N ASN A 175 9.44 -16.54 -3.27
CA ASN A 175 9.23 -17.17 -1.96
C ASN A 175 7.91 -18.00 -1.85
N GLY A 176 6.98 -17.81 -2.79
CA GLY A 176 5.73 -18.59 -2.87
C GLY A 176 4.53 -17.94 -2.18
N VAL A 177 4.71 -16.77 -1.55
CA VAL A 177 3.71 -16.09 -0.72
C VAL A 177 3.63 -14.62 -1.11
N LEU A 178 2.42 -14.12 -1.41
CA LEU A 178 2.19 -12.69 -1.65
C LEU A 178 2.67 -11.87 -0.43
N ASN A 179 3.79 -11.18 -0.60
CA ASN A 179 4.49 -10.46 0.46
C ASN A 179 3.65 -9.28 0.98
N ARG A 180 3.56 -9.12 2.31
CA ARG A 180 2.70 -8.10 2.95
C ARG A 180 3.45 -7.21 3.95
N ALA A 181 3.15 -5.92 3.90
CA ALA A 181 3.68 -4.88 4.76
C ALA A 181 2.97 -4.83 6.13
N LEU A 182 3.41 -3.88 6.96
CA LEU A 182 2.65 -3.42 8.12
C LEU A 182 1.20 -3.09 7.71
N PHE A 183 0.22 -3.48 8.54
CA PHE A 183 -1.22 -3.46 8.23
C PHE A 183 -1.69 -4.39 7.08
N ASN A 184 -0.91 -5.42 6.73
CA ASN A 184 -1.30 -6.50 5.80
C ASN A 184 -1.59 -6.03 4.35
N ALA A 185 -1.12 -4.84 3.96
CA ALA A 185 -1.15 -4.40 2.56
C ALA A 185 -0.10 -5.15 1.73
N PRO A 186 -0.38 -5.64 0.51
CA PRO A 186 0.63 -6.27 -0.33
C PRO A 186 1.78 -5.31 -0.68
N VAL A 187 3.01 -5.83 -0.69
CA VAL A 187 4.23 -5.13 -1.13
C VAL A 187 4.47 -5.33 -2.63
N GLU A 188 4.08 -6.49 -3.12
CA GLU A 188 4.28 -6.93 -4.50
C GLU A 188 3.14 -6.52 -5.41
N PRO A 189 3.39 -6.40 -6.73
CA PRO A 189 2.35 -6.19 -7.71
C PRO A 189 1.29 -7.29 -7.67
N TYR A 190 0.02 -6.89 -7.60
CA TYR A 190 -1.12 -7.82 -7.66
C TYR A 190 -2.25 -7.30 -8.55
N GLY A 191 -3.16 -8.19 -8.92
CA GLY A 191 -4.29 -7.92 -9.80
C GLY A 191 -5.35 -9.03 -9.75
N PHE A 192 -6.53 -8.75 -10.28
CA PHE A 192 -7.67 -9.66 -10.26
C PHE A 192 -8.45 -9.65 -11.58
N SER A 193 -9.27 -10.66 -11.81
CA SER A 193 -10.30 -10.65 -12.85
C SER A 193 -11.22 -9.42 -12.75
N ASN A 194 -11.81 -9.04 -13.88
CA ASN A 194 -12.45 -7.72 -14.12
C ASN A 194 -11.51 -6.51 -13.95
N ASN A 195 -10.21 -6.71 -13.66
CA ASN A 195 -9.28 -5.67 -13.23
C ASN A 195 -9.79 -4.88 -12.00
N ALA A 196 -10.56 -5.55 -11.13
CA ALA A 196 -11.21 -4.93 -9.97
C ALA A 196 -10.19 -4.38 -8.98
N ARG A 197 -10.48 -3.19 -8.43
CA ARG A 197 -9.61 -2.41 -7.54
C ARG A 197 -10.48 -1.67 -6.53
N SER A 198 -10.16 -1.82 -5.25
CA SER A 198 -10.75 -1.02 -4.17
C SER A 198 -9.76 0.06 -3.70
N ILE A 199 -10.28 1.17 -3.19
CA ILE A 199 -9.49 2.21 -2.49
C ILE A 199 -9.16 1.77 -1.06
N VAL A 200 -9.96 0.85 -0.49
CA VAL A 200 -9.86 0.39 0.89
C VAL A 200 -9.67 -1.13 0.90
N GLY A 201 -8.41 -1.55 0.88
CA GLY A 201 -8.01 -2.97 0.86
C GLY A 201 -8.14 -3.64 -0.51
N PRO A 202 -8.02 -4.98 -0.59
CA PRO A 202 -8.29 -5.73 -1.81
C PRO A 202 -9.80 -5.68 -2.18
N PRO A 203 -10.16 -5.87 -3.46
CA PRO A 203 -11.55 -6.03 -3.88
C PRO A 203 -12.18 -7.31 -3.29
N THR A 204 -13.50 -7.33 -3.26
CA THR A 204 -14.30 -8.48 -2.84
C THR A 204 -14.40 -9.55 -3.94
N TYR A 205 -14.72 -10.79 -3.54
CA TYR A 205 -14.99 -11.88 -4.49
C TYR A 205 -16.07 -11.47 -5.51
N GLU A 206 -17.13 -10.82 -5.04
CA GLU A 206 -18.26 -10.35 -5.83
C GLU A 206 -17.89 -9.29 -6.90
N GLU A 207 -16.88 -8.46 -6.67
CA GLU A 207 -16.38 -7.51 -7.68
C GLU A 207 -15.48 -8.19 -8.73
N THR A 208 -14.79 -9.26 -8.34
CA THR A 208 -13.85 -10.01 -9.19
C THR A 208 -14.49 -11.14 -10.00
N ILE A 209 -15.74 -11.51 -9.71
CA ILE A 209 -16.36 -12.72 -10.28
C ILE A 209 -16.61 -12.61 -11.79
N VAL A 210 -16.37 -13.71 -12.50
CA VAL A 210 -16.53 -13.89 -13.95
C VAL A 210 -17.31 -15.19 -14.19
N SER A 211 -18.28 -15.14 -15.09
CA SER A 211 -18.94 -16.36 -15.59
C SER A 211 -18.05 -17.06 -16.63
N ARG A 212 -17.98 -18.39 -16.60
CA ARG A 212 -17.35 -19.19 -17.65
C ARG A 212 -17.96 -18.83 -19.03
N PRO A 213 -17.14 -18.48 -20.04
CA PRO A 213 -17.64 -18.25 -21.39
C PRO A 213 -18.08 -19.56 -22.05
N THR A 214 -18.97 -19.46 -23.05
CA THR A 214 -19.46 -20.61 -23.84
C THR A 214 -18.57 -20.96 -25.03
N GLU A 215 -17.65 -20.07 -25.38
CA GLU A 215 -16.74 -20.13 -26.52
C GLU A 215 -15.36 -19.63 -26.09
N SER A 216 -14.33 -19.89 -26.90
CA SER A 216 -12.96 -19.49 -26.59
C SER A 216 -12.80 -17.98 -26.43
N LYS A 217 -12.03 -17.55 -25.43
CA LYS A 217 -11.96 -16.14 -25.03
C LYS A 217 -10.58 -15.76 -24.49
N GLU A 218 -10.11 -14.56 -24.81
CA GLU A 218 -9.00 -13.92 -24.11
C GLU A 218 -9.52 -12.98 -23.00
N MET A 219 -8.81 -12.92 -21.87
CA MET A 219 -9.08 -11.99 -20.78
C MET A 219 -7.76 -11.38 -20.27
N GLU A 220 -7.64 -10.05 -20.33
CA GLU A 220 -6.50 -9.34 -19.73
C GLU A 220 -6.72 -9.07 -18.24
N ILE A 221 -5.74 -9.50 -17.42
CA ILE A 221 -5.58 -9.10 -16.02
C ILE A 221 -4.31 -8.26 -15.89
N ARG A 222 -4.38 -7.15 -15.16
CA ARG A 222 -3.27 -6.22 -14.99
C ARG A 222 -2.80 -6.20 -13.54
N VAL A 223 -1.49 -6.38 -13.35
CA VAL A 223 -0.80 -6.59 -12.08
C VAL A 223 0.15 -5.40 -11.84
N TYR A 224 -0.04 -4.67 -10.73
CA TYR A 224 0.45 -3.29 -10.59
C TYR A 224 1.36 -3.03 -9.38
#